data_AF-A0A945SBE4-F1
#
_entry.id   AF-A0A945SBE4-F1
#
_cell.length_a   1.000
_cell.length_b   1.000
_cell.length_c   1.000
_cell.angle_alpha   90.00
_cell.angle_beta   90.00
_cell.angle_gamma   90.00
#
_symmetry.space_group_name_H-M   'P 1'
#
loop_
_entity.id
_entity.type
_entity.pdbx_description
1 polymer ?
#
loop_
_entity_poly.entity_id
_entity_poly.type
_entity_poly.pdbx_seq_one_letter_code
_entity_poly.pdbx_strand_id
1 'polypeptide(L)'
;MKSFVRALLLVVALQLHAGDKNWPPAKVEIAGRTTEVFRHGPRKEWGYRKYQDDTFIVVHPKIDREQAPLYVVLHSAGHSVWSAVKCTAQVGNHDIYRSPDDFYALYLDCRANKGDWWWGGMHPRVADSMEKNSGGELGPTEKRVIGTVKWVIETYEIDPNRVYLCGNSMGGSGTLGIGVRHGELFAAIKANVPAGVEHVCDRMYLPPKGVPDGVTLPDPPVVIDYSGQNDHWSKGHERFAQGMNGRKYPLYLYWGPFGHANNHARIMRVNDLINSLDWLNIRKDEAYAVFTNASCNDALPWPDHLDNEGAGQVNAFFRWKTLADTADKLELSLYLVSSKDVKTRFTIPSGATADVSVRRIQAMQVKPGQAVSWSFGDLTGSVTADAEGVITVPDLRITSVPAALTILR
;
A
#
# COMPACT_ATOMS: atom_id res chain seq x y z
N MET A 1 47.21 -22.79 -43.40
CA MET A 1 46.51 -23.49 -42.30
C MET A 1 46.66 -22.67 -41.03
N LYS A 2 45.54 -22.37 -40.37
CA LYS A 2 45.41 -21.38 -39.30
C LYS A 2 46.09 -21.85 -38.00
N SER A 3 46.89 -20.96 -37.42
CA SER A 3 47.51 -21.10 -36.09
C SER A 3 46.44 -20.98 -35.01
N PHE A 4 46.37 -21.96 -34.09
CA PHE A 4 45.50 -21.93 -32.92
C PHE A 4 46.32 -21.45 -31.72
N VAL A 5 46.16 -20.18 -31.36
CA VAL A 5 46.64 -19.63 -30.08
C VAL A 5 45.64 -20.04 -29.00
N ARG A 6 46.05 -20.91 -28.07
CA ARG A 6 45.31 -21.16 -26.82
C ARG A 6 45.64 -20.03 -25.84
N ALA A 7 44.73 -19.08 -25.69
CA ALA A 7 44.78 -18.10 -24.61
C ALA A 7 44.34 -18.78 -23.30
N LEU A 8 45.28 -18.94 -22.38
CA LEU A 8 45.03 -19.39 -21.01
C LEU A 8 44.51 -18.18 -20.22
N LEU A 9 43.21 -18.15 -19.90
CA LEU A 9 42.61 -17.15 -19.02
C LEU A 9 42.96 -17.48 -17.57
N LEU A 10 43.99 -16.83 -17.05
CA LEU A 10 44.36 -16.86 -15.64
C LEU A 10 43.32 -16.00 -14.87
N VAL A 11 42.33 -16.64 -14.26
CA VAL A 11 41.43 -15.95 -13.32
C VAL A 11 42.14 -15.85 -11.97
N VAL A 12 42.69 -14.67 -11.69
CA VAL A 12 43.18 -14.35 -10.35
C VAL A 12 41.96 -14.15 -9.45
N ALA A 13 41.69 -15.11 -8.57
CA ALA A 13 40.69 -14.98 -7.53
C ALA A 13 41.25 -14.07 -6.41
N LEU A 14 41.02 -12.76 -6.52
CA LEU A 14 41.18 -11.84 -5.40
C LEU A 14 40.03 -12.08 -4.42
N GLN A 15 40.36 -12.52 -3.20
CA GLN A 15 39.43 -12.50 -2.08
C GLN A 15 39.13 -11.05 -1.70
N LEU A 16 38.05 -10.50 -2.26
CA LEU A 16 37.53 -9.18 -1.91
C LEU A 16 36.63 -9.28 -0.68
N HIS A 17 36.85 -8.36 0.26
CA HIS A 17 36.11 -8.24 1.51
C HIS A 17 34.60 -8.02 1.27
N ALA A 18 33.77 -8.59 2.14
CA ALA A 18 32.32 -8.73 2.00
C ALA A 18 31.49 -7.45 2.31
N GLY A 19 32.02 -6.27 2.02
CA GLY A 19 31.27 -5.01 2.08
C GLY A 19 31.09 -4.45 0.68
N ASP A 20 29.84 -4.33 0.24
CA ASP A 20 29.41 -3.66 -1.00
C ASP A 20 30.08 -4.15 -2.29
N LYS A 21 29.65 -5.31 -2.77
CA LYS A 21 29.81 -5.67 -4.19
C LYS A 21 28.82 -4.83 -5.03
N ASN A 22 29.08 -3.53 -5.14
CA ASN A 22 28.43 -2.65 -6.11
C ASN A 22 28.94 -3.01 -7.50
N TRP A 23 28.33 -4.02 -8.12
CA TRP A 23 28.43 -4.19 -9.55
C TRP A 23 27.58 -3.09 -10.21
N PRO A 24 28.04 -2.42 -11.29
CA PRO A 24 27.13 -1.59 -12.07
C PRO A 24 25.91 -2.44 -12.47
N PRO A 25 24.68 -1.91 -12.39
CA PRO A 25 23.50 -2.71 -12.69
C PRO A 25 23.59 -3.25 -14.11
N ALA A 26 23.10 -4.47 -14.31
CA ALA A 26 22.90 -4.96 -15.67
C ALA A 26 21.73 -4.18 -16.28
N LYS A 27 21.97 -3.52 -17.42
CA LYS A 27 20.94 -2.79 -18.17
C LYS A 27 20.30 -3.70 -19.20
N VAL A 28 18.98 -3.75 -19.19
CA VAL A 28 18.14 -4.43 -20.18
C VAL A 28 16.98 -3.52 -20.56
N GLU A 29 16.28 -3.82 -21.64
CA GLU A 29 15.07 -3.12 -22.04
C GLU A 29 13.85 -4.01 -21.83
N ILE A 30 12.81 -3.49 -21.16
CA ILE A 30 11.56 -4.20 -20.91
C ILE A 30 10.41 -3.27 -21.27
N ALA A 31 9.55 -3.71 -22.19
CA ALA A 31 8.39 -2.95 -22.66
C ALA A 31 8.73 -1.51 -23.14
N GLY A 32 9.88 -1.33 -23.79
CA GLY A 32 10.34 -0.02 -24.28
C GLY A 32 10.83 0.92 -23.18
N ARG A 33 11.19 0.40 -22.00
CA ARG A 33 11.67 1.17 -20.84
C ARG A 33 13.05 0.67 -20.43
N THR A 34 13.95 1.61 -20.13
CA THR A 34 15.26 1.31 -19.53
C THR A 34 15.04 0.56 -18.21
N THR A 35 15.71 -0.57 -18.05
CA THR A 35 15.58 -1.40 -16.87
C THR A 35 16.94 -1.75 -16.31
N GLU A 36 17.14 -1.50 -15.02
CA GLU A 36 18.37 -1.77 -14.28
C GLU A 36 18.14 -2.90 -13.28
N VAL A 37 19.04 -3.89 -13.31
CA VAL A 37 19.00 -5.05 -12.43
C VAL A 37 20.15 -4.94 -11.45
N PHE A 38 19.81 -4.91 -10.17
CA PHE A 38 20.76 -4.81 -9.08
C PHE A 38 20.90 -6.14 -8.35
N ARG A 39 22.12 -6.45 -7.93
CA ARG A 39 22.42 -7.52 -6.98
C ARG A 39 23.18 -6.92 -5.81
N HIS A 40 22.80 -7.29 -4.59
CA HIS A 40 23.44 -6.76 -3.39
C HIS A 40 23.44 -7.79 -2.26
N GLY A 41 24.37 -7.63 -1.32
CA GLY A 41 24.34 -8.35 -0.04
C GLY A 41 23.45 -7.63 1.00
N PRO A 42 23.23 -8.23 2.17
CA PRO A 42 22.52 -7.57 3.26
C PRO A 42 23.36 -6.43 3.85
N ARG A 43 22.70 -5.34 4.23
CA ARG A 43 23.33 -4.30 5.06
C ARG A 43 23.26 -4.68 6.54
N LYS A 44 24.24 -4.22 7.33
CA LYS A 44 24.37 -4.57 8.76
C LYS A 44 23.11 -4.17 9.54
N GLU A 45 22.58 -2.98 9.26
CA GLU A 45 21.40 -2.40 9.90
C GLU A 45 20.10 -3.18 9.64
N TRP A 46 20.06 -4.04 8.61
CA TRP A 46 18.90 -4.91 8.36
C TRP A 46 18.87 -6.09 9.32
N GLY A 47 19.99 -6.47 9.95
CA GLY A 47 20.02 -7.48 11.00
C GLY A 47 19.92 -8.93 10.50
N TYR A 48 20.31 -9.20 9.25
CA TYR A 48 20.43 -10.57 8.75
C TYR A 48 21.56 -11.33 9.47
N ARG A 49 21.25 -12.54 9.97
CA ARG A 49 22.22 -13.42 10.63
C ARG A 49 23.13 -14.17 9.67
N LYS A 50 22.69 -14.34 8.42
CA LYS A 50 23.41 -15.03 7.35
C LYS A 50 23.49 -14.11 6.16
N TYR A 51 24.65 -14.09 5.50
CA TYR A 51 24.79 -13.41 4.22
C TYR A 51 23.84 -14.04 3.20
N GLN A 52 23.25 -13.21 2.37
CA GLN A 52 22.40 -13.62 1.26
C GLN A 52 22.63 -12.67 0.08
N ASP A 53 22.42 -13.15 -1.15
CA ASP A 53 22.42 -12.29 -2.32
C ASP A 53 20.97 -11.97 -2.69
N ASP A 54 20.65 -10.68 -2.71
CA ASP A 54 19.34 -10.16 -3.07
C ASP A 54 19.36 -9.57 -4.48
N THR A 55 18.19 -9.54 -5.11
CA THR A 55 18.00 -8.91 -6.42
C THR A 55 16.80 -7.98 -6.36
N PHE A 56 16.94 -6.80 -6.96
CA PHE A 56 15.81 -5.93 -7.26
C PHE A 56 15.99 -5.32 -8.65
N ILE A 57 14.89 -4.86 -9.23
CA ILE A 57 14.84 -4.30 -10.59
C ILE A 57 14.21 -2.93 -10.53
N VAL A 58 14.86 -1.94 -11.15
CA VAL A 58 14.33 -0.59 -11.34
C VAL A 58 14.00 -0.40 -12.81
N VAL A 59 12.73 -0.08 -13.11
CA VAL A 59 12.25 0.26 -14.45
C VAL A 59 12.04 1.77 -14.50
N HIS A 60 12.72 2.44 -15.43
CA HIS A 60 12.67 3.89 -15.64
C HIS A 60 11.38 4.31 -16.32
N PRO A 61 10.89 5.56 -16.15
CA PRO A 61 9.77 6.06 -16.96
C PRO A 61 10.10 5.97 -18.46
N LYS A 62 9.07 5.95 -19.32
CA LYS A 62 9.28 5.97 -20.78
C LYS A 62 9.92 7.28 -21.26
N ILE A 63 9.63 8.36 -20.56
CA ILE A 63 10.20 9.68 -20.80
C ILE A 63 10.81 10.12 -19.47
N ASP A 64 12.12 10.34 -19.48
CA ASP A 64 12.85 10.81 -18.30
C ASP A 64 12.27 12.14 -17.82
N ARG A 65 12.14 12.26 -16.49
CA ARG A 65 11.69 13.47 -15.83
C ARG A 65 12.27 13.53 -14.42
N GLU A 66 12.55 14.75 -13.97
CA GLU A 66 12.89 15.01 -12.58
C GLU A 66 11.69 14.72 -11.67
N GLN A 67 11.97 14.26 -10.44
CA GLN A 67 10.96 14.05 -9.41
C GLN A 67 9.80 13.16 -9.92
N ALA A 68 10.13 12.13 -10.70
CA ALA A 68 9.17 11.11 -11.11
C ALA A 68 8.63 10.38 -9.86
N PRO A 69 7.35 9.98 -9.85
CA PRO A 69 6.80 9.12 -8.81
C PRO A 69 7.43 7.71 -8.81
N LEU A 70 7.30 6.98 -7.70
CA LEU A 70 7.78 5.60 -7.57
C LEU A 70 6.65 4.61 -7.31
N TYR A 71 6.62 3.55 -8.11
CA TYR A 71 5.70 2.41 -8.03
C TYR A 71 6.43 1.16 -7.53
N VAL A 72 6.25 0.78 -6.28
CA VAL A 72 6.93 -0.35 -5.64
C VAL A 72 6.05 -1.61 -5.72
N VAL A 73 6.63 -2.73 -6.14
CA VAL A 73 5.92 -3.99 -6.42
C VAL A 73 6.46 -5.14 -5.60
N LEU A 74 5.57 -5.82 -4.87
CA LEU A 74 5.82 -7.08 -4.18
C LEU A 74 5.14 -8.24 -4.91
N HIS A 75 5.93 -9.25 -5.30
CA HIS A 75 5.43 -10.40 -6.06
C HIS A 75 4.71 -11.46 -5.21
N SER A 76 3.86 -12.25 -5.87
CA SER A 76 3.16 -13.40 -5.29
C SER A 76 4.08 -14.62 -5.10
N ALA A 77 3.65 -15.61 -4.30
CA ALA A 77 4.44 -16.82 -4.00
C ALA A 77 4.83 -17.62 -5.26
N GLY A 78 3.99 -17.61 -6.29
CA GLY A 78 4.27 -18.26 -7.57
C GLY A 78 5.37 -17.60 -8.41
N HIS A 79 5.84 -16.41 -8.01
CA HIS A 79 6.73 -15.55 -8.79
C HIS A 79 8.08 -15.34 -8.09
N SER A 80 9.04 -14.84 -8.85
CA SER A 80 10.21 -14.05 -8.43
C SER A 80 10.10 -12.65 -9.02
N VAL A 81 11.03 -11.77 -8.66
CA VAL A 81 11.20 -10.44 -9.27
C VAL A 81 11.20 -10.50 -10.81
N TRP A 82 11.89 -11.48 -11.40
CA TRP A 82 11.99 -11.64 -12.85
C TRP A 82 10.67 -11.98 -13.51
N SER A 83 9.92 -12.94 -12.94
CA SER A 83 8.62 -13.29 -13.48
C SER A 83 7.59 -12.18 -13.24
N ALA A 84 7.69 -11.44 -12.14
CA ALA A 84 6.78 -10.31 -11.86
C ALA A 84 6.94 -9.21 -12.92
N VAL A 85 8.18 -8.87 -13.27
CA VAL A 85 8.45 -7.93 -14.35
C VAL A 85 7.97 -8.47 -15.70
N LYS A 86 8.16 -9.76 -16.00
CA LYS A 86 7.67 -10.38 -17.25
C LYS A 86 6.14 -10.36 -17.38
N CYS A 87 5.39 -10.44 -16.28
CA CYS A 87 3.93 -10.34 -16.31
C CYS A 87 3.44 -9.03 -16.93
N THR A 88 4.21 -7.94 -16.77
CA THR A 88 3.81 -6.61 -17.26
C THR A 88 3.75 -6.51 -18.78
N ALA A 89 4.34 -7.45 -19.52
CA ALA A 89 4.30 -7.49 -20.98
C ALA A 89 2.89 -7.76 -21.55
N GLN A 90 1.99 -8.35 -20.77
CA GLN A 90 0.66 -8.74 -21.24
C GLN A 90 -0.43 -8.12 -20.36
N VAL A 91 -1.43 -7.47 -20.98
CA VAL A 91 -2.62 -7.01 -20.27
C VAL A 91 -3.44 -8.21 -19.81
N GLY A 92 -3.92 -8.19 -18.58
CA GLY A 92 -4.66 -9.28 -17.96
C GLY A 92 -3.78 -10.31 -17.24
N ASN A 93 -2.48 -10.06 -17.09
CA ASN A 93 -1.56 -10.94 -16.37
C ASN A 93 -0.94 -10.19 -15.18
N HIS A 94 -1.51 -10.38 -13.98
CA HIS A 94 -1.12 -9.63 -12.78
C HIS A 94 -1.07 -8.12 -13.05
N ASP A 95 -2.20 -7.55 -13.45
CA ASP A 95 -2.28 -6.15 -13.88
C ASP A 95 -1.76 -5.16 -12.83
N ILE A 96 -1.86 -5.51 -11.55
CA ILE A 96 -1.31 -4.71 -10.45
C ILE A 96 0.22 -4.58 -10.47
N TYR A 97 0.96 -5.42 -11.20
CA TYR A 97 2.41 -5.26 -11.35
C TYR A 97 2.78 -4.19 -12.39
N ARG A 98 1.84 -3.70 -13.20
CA ARG A 98 2.10 -2.72 -14.25
C ARG A 98 2.07 -1.32 -13.66
N SER A 99 3.23 -0.65 -13.62
CA SER A 99 3.33 0.76 -13.28
C SER A 99 2.87 1.66 -14.44
N PRO A 100 2.46 2.91 -14.15
CA PRO A 100 2.28 3.92 -15.20
C PRO A 100 3.59 4.21 -15.95
N ASP A 101 3.45 4.73 -17.16
CA ASP A 101 4.57 5.00 -18.06
C ASP A 101 5.47 6.16 -17.58
N ASP A 102 4.94 7.07 -16.76
CA ASP A 102 5.62 8.26 -16.23
C ASP A 102 6.20 8.06 -14.81
N PHE A 103 6.22 6.82 -14.31
CA PHE A 103 6.70 6.47 -12.98
C PHE A 103 8.01 5.69 -13.09
N TYR A 104 8.91 5.81 -12.11
CA TYR A 104 9.83 4.71 -11.84
C TYR A 104 9.07 3.54 -11.24
N ALA A 105 9.52 2.31 -11.48
CA ALA A 105 9.00 1.14 -10.80
C ALA A 105 10.11 0.31 -10.17
N LEU A 106 9.92 -0.07 -8.91
CA LEU A 106 10.83 -0.92 -8.14
C LEU A 106 10.18 -2.28 -7.91
N TYR A 107 10.77 -3.33 -8.48
CA TYR A 107 10.38 -4.70 -8.24
C TYR A 107 11.38 -5.35 -7.30
N LEU A 108 10.89 -5.86 -6.18
CA LEU A 108 11.71 -6.52 -5.17
C LEU A 108 11.58 -8.04 -5.30
N ASP A 109 12.61 -8.78 -4.87
CA ASP A 109 12.53 -10.25 -4.73
C ASP A 109 12.44 -10.63 -3.26
N CYS A 110 11.72 -11.70 -2.94
CA CYS A 110 11.86 -12.44 -1.69
C CYS A 110 12.05 -13.94 -1.92
N ARG A 111 11.98 -14.41 -3.17
CA ARG A 111 12.00 -15.83 -3.49
C ARG A 111 13.41 -16.43 -3.44
N ALA A 112 14.43 -15.68 -3.82
CA ALA A 112 15.81 -16.15 -3.79
C ALA A 112 16.25 -16.54 -2.36
N ASN A 113 15.67 -15.92 -1.34
CA ASN A 113 16.11 -16.03 0.04
C ASN A 113 15.00 -16.60 0.94
N LYS A 114 15.19 -17.84 1.41
CA LYS A 114 14.19 -18.54 2.27
C LYS A 114 13.79 -17.73 3.52
N GLY A 115 14.71 -16.92 4.06
CA GLY A 115 14.46 -16.08 5.23
C GLY A 115 13.46 -14.94 4.97
N ASP A 116 13.33 -14.53 3.71
CA ASP A 116 12.48 -13.44 3.26
C ASP A 116 11.09 -13.89 2.85
N TRP A 117 10.86 -15.20 2.84
CA TRP A 117 9.60 -15.78 2.39
C TRP A 117 8.41 -15.17 3.13
N TRP A 118 7.32 -14.96 2.39
CA TRP A 118 6.15 -14.20 2.84
C TRP A 118 6.43 -12.75 3.22
N TRP A 119 7.47 -12.15 2.63
CA TRP A 119 7.89 -10.76 2.87
C TRP A 119 8.23 -10.47 4.33
N GLY A 120 8.66 -11.48 5.08
CA GLY A 120 8.95 -11.37 6.51
C GLY A 120 7.70 -11.36 7.40
N GLY A 121 6.51 -11.55 6.83
CA GLY A 121 5.27 -11.69 7.58
C GLY A 121 5.07 -13.09 8.15
N MET A 122 4.23 -13.21 9.17
CA MET A 122 3.73 -14.50 9.64
C MET A 122 2.48 -14.92 8.86
N HIS A 123 2.32 -16.23 8.66
CA HIS A 123 1.09 -16.80 8.11
C HIS A 123 0.92 -18.27 8.55
N PRO A 124 -0.29 -18.72 8.94
CA PRO A 124 -0.49 -20.07 9.49
C PRO A 124 -0.11 -21.23 8.54
N ARG A 125 -0.13 -20.98 7.23
CA ARG A 125 0.29 -21.96 6.20
C ARG A 125 1.78 -21.88 5.83
N VAL A 126 2.54 -21.01 6.46
CA VAL A 126 3.99 -20.87 6.26
C VAL A 126 4.69 -21.40 7.50
N ALA A 127 5.39 -22.52 7.34
CA ALA A 127 6.08 -23.22 8.42
C ALA A 127 6.96 -22.27 9.24
N ASP A 128 6.89 -22.41 10.57
CA ASP A 128 7.66 -21.69 11.58
C ASP A 128 7.48 -20.16 11.59
N SER A 129 6.72 -19.58 10.66
CA SER A 129 6.58 -18.13 10.54
C SER A 129 5.78 -17.50 11.68
N MET A 130 4.81 -18.23 12.26
CA MET A 130 3.99 -17.73 13.37
C MET A 130 4.82 -17.44 14.61
N GLU A 131 5.81 -18.27 14.92
CA GLU A 131 6.72 -18.02 16.04
C GLU A 131 7.78 -16.98 15.64
N LYS A 132 8.43 -17.20 14.48
CA LYS A 132 9.61 -16.43 14.06
C LYS A 132 9.32 -14.98 13.68
N ASN A 133 8.19 -14.72 13.02
CA ASN A 133 7.89 -13.43 12.38
C ASN A 133 6.81 -12.63 13.11
N SER A 134 6.36 -13.10 14.30
CA SER A 134 5.34 -12.41 15.08
C SER A 134 5.87 -11.20 15.85
N GLY A 135 4.98 -10.27 16.21
CA GLY A 135 5.28 -9.02 16.90
C GLY A 135 5.14 -7.79 16.00
N GLY A 136 5.16 -6.59 16.60
CA GLY A 136 5.10 -5.35 15.82
C GLY A 136 6.45 -4.82 15.34
N GLU A 137 7.55 -5.46 15.76
CA GLU A 137 8.90 -5.07 15.37
C GLU A 137 9.22 -5.50 13.94
N LEU A 138 9.94 -4.63 13.21
CA LEU A 138 10.35 -4.93 11.84
C LEU A 138 11.47 -5.98 11.81
N GLY A 139 11.22 -7.07 11.08
CA GLY A 139 12.20 -8.08 10.77
C GLY A 139 13.18 -7.66 9.67
N PRO A 140 14.23 -8.47 9.42
CA PRO A 140 15.24 -8.16 8.41
C PRO A 140 14.70 -7.94 7.00
N THR A 141 13.72 -8.73 6.58
CA THR A 141 13.07 -8.61 5.26
C THR A 141 12.40 -7.26 5.06
N GLU A 142 11.68 -6.78 6.08
CA GLU A 142 10.94 -5.53 6.01
C GLU A 142 11.92 -4.36 6.00
N LYS A 143 12.96 -4.41 6.85
CA LYS A 143 14.06 -3.45 6.86
C LYS A 143 14.79 -3.39 5.51
N ARG A 144 15.00 -4.53 4.85
CA ARG A 144 15.56 -4.59 3.50
C ARG A 144 14.65 -3.90 2.50
N VAL A 145 13.37 -4.26 2.44
CA VAL A 145 12.39 -3.65 1.53
C VAL A 145 12.37 -2.13 1.69
N ILE A 146 12.23 -1.65 2.93
CA ILE A 146 12.20 -0.21 3.24
C ILE A 146 13.53 0.46 2.88
N GLY A 147 14.65 -0.18 3.20
CA GLY A 147 15.99 0.32 2.89
C GLY A 147 16.22 0.44 1.38
N THR A 148 15.77 -0.54 0.60
CA THR A 148 15.86 -0.49 -0.87
C THR A 148 14.96 0.59 -1.46
N VAL A 149 13.74 0.77 -0.96
CA VAL A 149 12.86 1.87 -1.39
C VAL A 149 13.51 3.23 -1.13
N LYS A 150 14.05 3.45 0.08
CA LYS A 150 14.77 4.69 0.43
C LYS A 150 15.98 4.93 -0.47
N TRP A 151 16.76 3.89 -0.74
CA TRP A 151 17.90 3.97 -1.64
C TRP A 151 17.48 4.36 -3.08
N VAL A 152 16.37 3.80 -3.60
CA VAL A 152 15.83 4.19 -4.92
C VAL A 152 15.35 5.65 -4.91
N ILE A 153 14.69 6.10 -3.84
CA ILE A 153 14.25 7.50 -3.72
C ILE A 153 15.44 8.45 -3.85
N GLU A 154 16.53 8.17 -3.12
CA GLU A 154 17.75 8.98 -3.14
C GLU A 154 18.49 8.88 -4.50
N THR A 155 18.59 7.67 -5.07
CA THR A 155 19.40 7.41 -6.27
C THR A 155 18.80 8.03 -7.53
N TYR A 156 17.48 8.06 -7.65
CA TYR A 156 16.77 8.54 -8.85
C TYR A 156 16.01 9.85 -8.61
N GLU A 157 16.26 10.52 -7.48
CA GLU A 157 15.63 11.79 -7.11
C GLU A 157 14.09 11.74 -7.27
N ILE A 158 13.49 10.67 -6.73
CA ILE A 158 12.04 10.43 -6.76
C ILE A 158 11.33 11.51 -5.94
N ASP A 159 10.13 11.94 -6.38
CA ASP A 159 9.24 12.77 -5.54
C ASP A 159 8.88 11.98 -4.25
N PRO A 160 9.41 12.36 -3.07
CA PRO A 160 9.21 11.59 -1.84
C PRO A 160 7.75 11.65 -1.36
N ASN A 161 6.92 12.52 -1.93
CA ASN A 161 5.50 12.61 -1.62
C ASN A 161 4.63 11.77 -2.56
N ARG A 162 5.23 11.08 -3.53
CA ARG A 162 4.56 10.23 -4.53
C ARG A 162 5.23 8.86 -4.66
N VAL A 163 5.24 8.13 -3.55
CA VAL A 163 5.73 6.76 -3.47
C VAL A 163 4.57 5.83 -3.12
N TYR A 164 4.41 4.76 -3.88
CA TYR A 164 3.24 3.89 -3.86
C TYR A 164 3.67 2.43 -3.75
N LEU A 165 2.97 1.63 -2.95
CA LEU A 165 3.27 0.20 -2.79
C LEU A 165 2.10 -0.65 -3.28
N CYS A 166 2.38 -1.69 -4.04
CA CYS A 166 1.39 -2.67 -4.43
C CYS A 166 1.89 -4.11 -4.39
N GLY A 167 0.94 -5.05 -4.42
CA GLY A 167 1.26 -6.46 -4.52
C GLY A 167 0.03 -7.35 -4.65
N ASN A 168 0.27 -8.57 -5.09
CA ASN A 168 -0.76 -9.58 -5.33
C ASN A 168 -0.54 -10.80 -4.43
N SER A 169 -1.59 -11.40 -3.85
CA SER A 169 -1.49 -12.65 -3.09
C SER A 169 -0.52 -12.50 -1.91
N MET A 170 0.53 -13.30 -1.81
CA MET A 170 1.63 -13.12 -0.86
C MET A 170 2.20 -11.69 -0.89
N GLY A 171 2.35 -11.10 -2.07
CA GLY A 171 2.76 -9.71 -2.22
C GLY A 171 1.71 -8.71 -1.72
N GLY A 172 0.43 -9.06 -1.78
CA GLY A 172 -0.66 -8.28 -1.16
C GLY A 172 -0.55 -8.30 0.36
N SER A 173 -0.29 -9.47 0.97
CA SER A 173 -0.04 -9.56 2.42
C SER A 173 1.17 -8.74 2.85
N GLY A 174 2.27 -8.80 2.09
CA GLY A 174 3.44 -7.94 2.32
C GLY A 174 3.13 -6.46 2.12
N THR A 175 2.27 -6.12 1.15
CA THR A 175 1.83 -4.74 0.90
C THR A 175 1.07 -4.19 2.08
N LEU A 176 0.14 -4.96 2.66
CA LEU A 176 -0.56 -4.55 3.87
C LEU A 176 0.39 -4.51 5.08
N GLY A 177 1.17 -5.57 5.30
CA GLY A 177 2.02 -5.70 6.48
C GLY A 177 3.14 -4.68 6.58
N ILE A 178 3.81 -4.41 5.46
CA ILE A 178 4.85 -3.38 5.37
C ILE A 178 4.18 -2.02 5.17
N GLY A 179 3.32 -1.88 4.17
CA GLY A 179 2.81 -0.58 3.72
C GLY A 179 2.04 0.18 4.79
N VAL A 180 1.10 -0.47 5.50
CA VAL A 180 0.21 0.23 6.46
C VAL A 180 1.00 0.86 7.61
N ARG A 181 2.13 0.26 8.01
CA ARG A 181 3.00 0.79 9.07
C ARG A 181 3.91 1.93 8.59
N HIS A 182 3.94 2.23 7.29
CA HIS A 182 4.95 3.08 6.67
C HIS A 182 4.35 4.26 5.89
N GLY A 183 3.40 4.99 6.48
CA GLY A 183 2.80 6.16 5.84
C GLY A 183 3.71 7.40 5.77
N GLU A 184 4.84 7.38 6.47
CA GLU A 184 5.95 8.31 6.27
C GLU A 184 6.71 8.03 4.95
N LEU A 185 6.60 6.82 4.42
CA LEU A 185 7.24 6.40 3.18
C LEU A 185 6.25 6.38 2.01
N PHE A 186 5.03 5.87 2.23
CA PHE A 186 4.04 5.67 1.18
C PHE A 186 2.90 6.69 1.25
N ALA A 187 2.54 7.26 0.10
CA ALA A 187 1.35 8.12 0.00
C ALA A 187 0.07 7.28 0.04
N ALA A 188 0.05 6.17 -0.72
CA ALA A 188 -1.03 5.20 -0.77
C ALA A 188 -0.49 3.79 -1.12
N ILE A 189 -1.26 2.76 -0.78
CA ILE A 189 -0.94 1.36 -1.07
C ILE A 189 -2.14 0.63 -1.68
N LYS A 190 -1.87 -0.37 -2.53
CA LYS A 190 -2.92 -1.18 -3.16
C LYS A 190 -2.61 -2.68 -3.08
N ALA A 191 -3.43 -3.44 -2.36
CA ALA A 191 -3.32 -4.88 -2.23
C ALA A 191 -4.37 -5.59 -3.11
N ASN A 192 -3.93 -6.58 -3.89
CA ASN A 192 -4.81 -7.47 -4.64
C ASN A 192 -4.83 -8.86 -4.02
N VAL A 193 -6.02 -9.34 -3.68
CA VAL A 193 -6.29 -10.67 -3.10
C VAL A 193 -5.22 -11.05 -2.07
N PRO A 194 -4.94 -10.19 -1.06
CA PRO A 194 -3.84 -10.42 -0.13
C PRO A 194 -4.02 -11.79 0.54
N ALA A 195 -2.95 -12.57 0.55
CA ALA A 195 -2.96 -13.94 1.04
C ALA A 195 -2.88 -13.99 2.58
N GLY A 196 -3.92 -13.49 3.23
CA GLY A 196 -4.01 -13.32 4.67
C GLY A 196 -3.65 -11.90 5.11
N VAL A 197 -4.21 -11.53 6.26
CA VAL A 197 -4.06 -10.20 6.90
C VAL A 197 -3.23 -10.27 8.18
N GLU A 198 -2.69 -11.44 8.54
CA GLU A 198 -1.94 -11.65 9.77
C GLU A 198 -0.74 -10.71 9.88
N HIS A 199 -0.03 -10.49 8.78
CA HIS A 199 1.12 -9.59 8.73
C HIS A 199 0.74 -8.16 9.15
N VAL A 200 -0.33 -7.58 8.58
CA VAL A 200 -0.79 -6.23 8.95
C VAL A 200 -1.39 -6.19 10.35
N CYS A 201 -2.19 -7.17 10.73
CA CYS A 201 -2.79 -7.22 12.07
C CYS A 201 -1.71 -7.24 13.16
N ASP A 202 -0.59 -7.90 12.91
CA ASP A 202 0.52 -7.99 13.85
C ASP A 202 1.36 -6.71 13.88
N ARG A 203 1.73 -6.18 12.71
CA ARG A 203 2.53 -4.94 12.62
C ARG A 203 1.78 -3.71 13.10
N MET A 204 0.47 -3.68 12.96
CA MET A 204 -0.36 -2.56 13.42
C MET A 204 -1.00 -2.80 14.79
N TYR A 205 -0.74 -3.95 15.42
CA TYR A 205 -1.40 -4.37 16.66
C TYR A 205 -2.92 -4.20 16.58
N LEU A 206 -3.52 -4.65 15.48
CA LEU A 206 -4.97 -4.63 15.32
C LEU A 206 -5.60 -5.64 16.29
N PRO A 207 -6.88 -5.44 16.66
CA PRO A 207 -7.58 -6.34 17.57
C PRO A 207 -7.43 -7.83 17.20
N PRO A 208 -7.28 -8.72 18.20
CA PRO A 208 -7.41 -8.47 19.64
C PRO A 208 -6.16 -7.89 20.32
N LYS A 209 -5.08 -7.61 19.56
CA LYS A 209 -3.91 -6.95 20.13
C LYS A 209 -4.21 -5.45 20.36
N GLY A 210 -3.43 -4.84 21.25
CA GLY A 210 -3.38 -3.40 21.45
C GLY A 210 -1.97 -2.90 21.17
N VAL A 211 -1.83 -1.62 20.84
CA VAL A 211 -0.51 -0.98 20.75
C VAL A 211 0.13 -1.00 22.13
N PRO A 212 1.34 -1.53 22.30
CA PRO A 212 2.04 -1.50 23.58
C PRO A 212 2.31 -0.06 24.05
N ASP A 213 2.39 0.13 25.37
CA ASP A 213 2.76 1.42 25.94
C ASP A 213 4.11 1.91 25.37
N GLY A 214 4.16 3.20 25.02
CA GLY A 214 5.36 3.83 24.46
C GLY A 214 5.62 3.53 22.98
N VAL A 215 4.79 2.72 22.31
CA VAL A 215 4.84 2.54 20.86
C VAL A 215 3.91 3.55 20.18
N THR A 216 4.48 4.41 19.33
CA THR A 216 3.73 5.31 18.46
C THR A 216 3.73 4.77 17.04
N LEU A 217 2.55 4.72 16.42
CA LEU A 217 2.39 4.36 15.00
C LEU A 217 2.31 5.64 14.17
N PRO A 218 2.98 5.72 13.02
CA PRO A 218 2.76 6.83 12.10
C PRO A 218 1.34 6.76 11.53
N ASP A 219 0.85 7.89 11.01
CA ASP A 219 -0.35 7.88 10.18
C ASP A 219 -0.14 6.94 8.99
N PRO A 220 -1.05 5.98 8.75
CA PRO A 220 -0.90 5.01 7.66
C PRO A 220 -1.08 5.68 6.28
N PRO A 221 -0.55 5.09 5.20
CA PRO A 221 -0.93 5.48 3.85
C PRO A 221 -2.43 5.21 3.60
N VAL A 222 -3.02 5.84 2.59
CA VAL A 222 -4.37 5.44 2.13
C VAL A 222 -4.33 4.01 1.60
N VAL A 223 -5.16 3.13 2.16
CA VAL A 223 -5.17 1.70 1.83
C VAL A 223 -6.30 1.37 0.87
N ILE A 224 -5.93 0.74 -0.24
CA ILE A 224 -6.85 0.13 -1.19
C ILE A 224 -6.65 -1.37 -1.12
N ASP A 225 -7.71 -2.11 -0.83
CA ASP A 225 -7.71 -3.56 -0.77
C ASP A 225 -8.85 -4.10 -1.60
N TYR A 226 -8.60 -5.19 -2.32
CA TYR A 226 -9.68 -5.93 -2.95
C TYR A 226 -9.42 -7.43 -2.89
N SER A 227 -10.44 -8.17 -2.46
CA SER A 227 -10.31 -9.57 -2.05
C SER A 227 -11.56 -10.36 -2.44
N GLY A 228 -11.43 -11.67 -2.60
CA GLY A 228 -12.57 -12.53 -2.97
C GLY A 228 -13.09 -13.29 -1.76
N GLN A 229 -14.36 -13.17 -1.39
CA GLN A 229 -14.90 -13.92 -0.25
C GLN A 229 -14.86 -15.44 -0.46
N ASN A 230 -14.90 -15.88 -1.72
CA ASN A 230 -14.73 -17.27 -2.12
C ASN A 230 -13.25 -17.67 -2.30
N ASP A 231 -12.30 -16.81 -1.96
CA ASP A 231 -10.87 -17.13 -1.93
C ASP A 231 -10.47 -17.66 -0.55
N HIS A 232 -9.98 -18.89 -0.49
CA HIS A 232 -9.53 -19.52 0.74
C HIS A 232 -8.30 -18.86 1.42
N TRP A 233 -7.66 -17.88 0.77
CA TRP A 233 -6.60 -17.05 1.36
C TRP A 233 -7.11 -15.74 1.98
N SER A 234 -8.35 -15.33 1.73
CA SER A 234 -8.94 -14.06 2.19
C SER A 234 -9.37 -14.05 3.67
N LYS A 235 -8.92 -15.01 4.48
CA LYS A 235 -9.37 -15.12 5.88
C LYS A 235 -8.96 -13.89 6.70
N GLY A 236 -9.85 -13.41 7.56
CA GLY A 236 -9.56 -12.34 8.51
C GLY A 236 -9.84 -10.91 8.02
N HIS A 237 -10.33 -10.72 6.79
CA HIS A 237 -10.61 -9.38 6.26
C HIS A 237 -11.67 -8.63 7.06
N GLU A 238 -12.59 -9.33 7.73
CA GLU A 238 -13.54 -8.73 8.68
C GLU A 238 -12.83 -8.03 9.84
N ARG A 239 -11.83 -8.69 10.44
CA ARG A 239 -11.04 -8.14 11.55
C ARG A 239 -10.14 -7.02 11.08
N PHE A 240 -9.58 -7.14 9.88
CA PHE A 240 -8.79 -6.07 9.28
C PHE A 240 -9.65 -4.81 9.06
N ALA A 241 -10.82 -4.94 8.42
CA ALA A 241 -11.73 -3.84 8.19
C ALA A 241 -12.25 -3.21 9.50
N GLN A 242 -12.62 -4.04 10.49
CA GLN A 242 -13.01 -3.56 11.82
C GLN A 242 -11.87 -2.82 12.53
N GLY A 243 -10.63 -3.34 12.45
CA GLY A 243 -9.45 -2.71 13.02
C GLY A 243 -9.15 -1.35 12.38
N MET A 244 -9.21 -1.28 11.04
CA MET A 244 -9.03 -0.03 10.30
C MET A 244 -10.13 0.99 10.64
N ASN A 245 -11.39 0.57 10.70
CA ASN A 245 -12.51 1.44 11.10
C ASN A 245 -12.36 1.93 12.55
N GLY A 246 -12.06 1.03 13.49
CA GLY A 246 -11.90 1.38 14.91
C GLY A 246 -10.70 2.29 15.19
N ARG A 247 -9.62 2.18 14.41
CA ARG A 247 -8.44 3.07 14.49
C ARG A 247 -8.58 4.33 13.65
N LYS A 248 -9.71 4.53 12.95
CA LYS A 248 -9.89 5.65 12.02
C LYS A 248 -8.77 5.69 10.97
N TYR A 249 -8.38 4.54 10.44
CA TYR A 249 -7.38 4.41 9.38
C TYR A 249 -8.05 4.34 8.00
N PRO A 250 -7.46 4.97 6.96
CA PRO A 250 -8.03 5.04 5.63
C PRO A 250 -8.09 3.66 4.97
N LEU A 251 -9.29 3.17 4.70
CA LEU A 251 -9.53 1.93 3.99
C LEU A 251 -10.60 2.10 2.91
N TYR A 252 -10.24 1.69 1.70
CA TYR A 252 -11.15 1.40 0.60
C TYR A 252 -11.06 -0.10 0.34
N LEU A 253 -12.13 -0.83 0.63
CA LEU A 253 -12.18 -2.29 0.47
C LEU A 253 -13.23 -2.65 -0.56
N TYR A 254 -12.89 -3.55 -1.48
CA TYR A 254 -13.81 -4.07 -2.49
C TYR A 254 -13.79 -5.60 -2.50
N TRP A 255 -14.95 -6.23 -2.70
CA TRP A 255 -15.00 -7.69 -2.79
C TRP A 255 -16.03 -8.20 -3.79
N GLY A 256 -15.92 -9.48 -4.10
CA GLY A 256 -16.85 -10.22 -4.92
C GLY A 256 -16.33 -11.64 -5.19
N PRO A 257 -17.16 -12.55 -5.73
CA PRO A 257 -16.81 -13.96 -5.90
C PRO A 257 -15.84 -14.23 -7.07
N PHE A 258 -14.77 -13.44 -7.23
CA PHE A 258 -13.76 -13.61 -8.28
C PHE A 258 -12.59 -14.53 -7.89
N GLY A 259 -12.61 -15.14 -6.70
CA GLY A 259 -11.57 -16.04 -6.21
C GLY A 259 -10.20 -15.36 -6.10
N HIS A 260 -9.12 -16.15 -6.25
CA HIS A 260 -7.74 -15.66 -6.18
C HIS A 260 -7.26 -15.02 -7.51
N ALA A 261 -8.06 -14.11 -8.08
CA ALA A 261 -7.82 -13.54 -9.41
C ALA A 261 -6.76 -12.42 -9.41
N ASN A 262 -6.08 -12.27 -10.55
CA ASN A 262 -5.04 -11.25 -10.76
C ASN A 262 -5.23 -10.43 -12.05
N ASN A 263 -6.34 -10.66 -12.76
CA ASN A 263 -6.68 -10.01 -14.02
C ASN A 263 -7.79 -9.00 -13.75
N HIS A 264 -7.49 -7.71 -13.89
CA HIS A 264 -8.43 -6.63 -13.59
C HIS A 264 -9.69 -6.73 -14.45
N ALA A 265 -9.59 -7.02 -15.74
CA ALA A 265 -10.76 -7.15 -16.61
C ALA A 265 -11.70 -8.28 -16.14
N ARG A 266 -11.17 -9.38 -15.58
CA ARG A 266 -12.00 -10.45 -14.99
C ARG A 266 -12.64 -10.00 -13.68
N ILE A 267 -11.88 -9.36 -12.80
CA ILE A 267 -12.37 -8.88 -11.50
C ILE A 267 -13.43 -7.79 -11.70
N MET A 268 -13.24 -6.88 -12.65
CA MET A 268 -14.18 -5.80 -13.00
C MET A 268 -15.52 -6.29 -13.56
N ARG A 269 -15.62 -7.53 -14.05
CA ARG A 269 -16.92 -8.14 -14.37
C ARG A 269 -17.74 -8.48 -13.13
N VAL A 270 -17.08 -8.65 -11.99
CA VAL A 270 -17.70 -8.92 -10.70
C VAL A 270 -17.84 -7.62 -9.93
N ASN A 271 -16.72 -6.96 -9.60
CA ASN A 271 -16.69 -5.69 -8.89
C ASN A 271 -15.96 -4.63 -9.74
N ASP A 272 -16.72 -3.69 -10.33
CA ASP A 272 -16.20 -2.63 -11.18
C ASP A 272 -15.68 -1.40 -10.42
N LEU A 273 -15.65 -1.45 -9.08
CA LEU A 273 -15.14 -0.37 -8.23
C LEU A 273 -13.66 -0.49 -7.85
N ILE A 274 -12.99 -1.61 -8.16
CA ILE A 274 -11.58 -1.87 -7.76
C ILE A 274 -10.56 -0.81 -8.24
N ASN A 275 -10.96 -0.02 -9.25
CA ASN A 275 -10.16 1.07 -9.84
C ASN A 275 -10.86 2.43 -9.69
N SER A 276 -11.89 2.55 -8.85
CA SER A 276 -12.69 3.77 -8.71
C SER A 276 -11.95 4.89 -7.97
N LEU A 277 -11.02 4.56 -7.07
CA LEU A 277 -10.15 5.52 -6.40
C LEU A 277 -8.82 5.65 -7.14
N ASP A 278 -8.49 6.86 -7.55
CA ASP A 278 -7.21 7.20 -8.16
C ASP A 278 -6.12 7.37 -7.10
N TRP A 279 -5.70 6.25 -6.55
CA TRP A 279 -4.73 6.18 -5.46
C TRP A 279 -3.33 6.70 -5.83
N LEU A 280 -2.99 6.77 -7.12
CA LEU A 280 -1.70 7.27 -7.62
C LEU A 280 -1.61 8.81 -7.71
N ASN A 281 -2.71 9.49 -7.39
CA ASN A 281 -2.76 10.94 -7.22
C ASN A 281 -2.79 11.38 -5.76
N ILE A 282 -2.83 10.44 -4.81
CA ILE A 282 -2.71 10.74 -3.38
C ILE A 282 -1.27 11.18 -3.10
N ARG A 283 -1.12 12.25 -2.30
CA ARG A 283 0.18 12.79 -1.90
C ARG A 283 0.42 12.65 -0.40
N LYS A 284 1.71 12.62 -0.01
CA LYS A 284 2.13 12.56 1.41
C LYS A 284 2.22 13.93 2.09
N ASP A 285 2.28 15.00 1.33
CA ASP A 285 2.28 16.39 1.81
C ASP A 285 0.88 17.01 1.82
N GLU A 286 -0.16 16.18 1.84
CA GLU A 286 -1.55 16.60 1.94
C GLU A 286 -2.25 15.83 3.06
N ALA A 287 -3.10 16.53 3.82
CA ALA A 287 -4.04 15.89 4.72
C ALA A 287 -5.03 15.01 3.93
N TYR A 288 -5.57 13.98 4.58
CA TYR A 288 -6.63 13.17 4.00
C TYR A 288 -7.77 12.91 4.98
N ALA A 289 -8.96 12.78 4.42
CA ALA A 289 -10.14 12.35 5.14
C ALA A 289 -10.17 10.82 5.29
N VAL A 290 -10.59 10.36 6.45
CA VAL A 290 -10.92 8.97 6.74
C VAL A 290 -12.40 8.88 7.05
N PHE A 291 -13.10 8.01 6.33
CA PHE A 291 -14.53 7.77 6.51
C PHE A 291 -14.72 6.49 7.30
N THR A 292 -15.36 6.59 8.46
CA THR A 292 -15.71 5.46 9.31
C THR A 292 -17.20 5.44 9.59
N ASN A 293 -17.74 4.26 9.93
CA ASN A 293 -19.17 4.08 10.23
C ASN A 293 -20.08 4.58 9.10
N ALA A 294 -19.63 4.45 7.85
CA ALA A 294 -20.33 5.04 6.73
C ALA A 294 -21.63 4.28 6.39
N SER A 295 -22.72 5.03 6.21
CA SER A 295 -24.08 4.49 6.04
C SER A 295 -24.31 3.75 4.72
N CYS A 296 -23.37 3.85 3.77
CA CYS A 296 -23.46 3.22 2.47
C CYS A 296 -22.48 2.05 2.29
N ASN A 297 -21.77 1.63 3.34
CA ASN A 297 -20.92 0.44 3.30
C ASN A 297 -21.79 -0.83 3.24
N ASP A 298 -21.37 -1.79 2.42
CA ASP A 298 -22.02 -3.10 2.38
C ASP A 298 -21.59 -3.96 3.58
N ALA A 299 -22.45 -4.90 3.98
CA ALA A 299 -22.11 -5.86 5.03
C ALA A 299 -20.95 -6.77 4.57
N LEU A 300 -19.93 -6.90 5.41
CA LEU A 300 -18.76 -7.73 5.10
C LEU A 300 -19.18 -9.22 5.03
N PRO A 301 -18.74 -9.97 4.00
CA PRO A 301 -19.09 -11.38 3.85
C PRO A 301 -18.25 -12.32 4.73
N TRP A 302 -17.14 -11.84 5.28
CA TRP A 302 -16.27 -12.65 6.15
C TRP A 302 -16.72 -12.58 7.62
N PRO A 303 -16.57 -13.67 8.39
CA PRO A 303 -16.11 -14.99 7.99
C PRO A 303 -17.27 -15.92 7.55
N ASP A 304 -18.52 -15.46 7.65
CA ASP A 304 -19.70 -16.34 7.72
C ASP A 304 -20.44 -16.52 6.38
N HIS A 305 -20.22 -15.66 5.40
CA HIS A 305 -20.96 -15.60 4.13
C HIS A 305 -20.03 -15.74 2.91
N LEU A 306 -19.13 -16.71 2.94
CA LEU A 306 -18.09 -16.91 1.92
C LEU A 306 -18.61 -17.44 0.57
N ASP A 307 -19.79 -18.05 0.58
CA ASP A 307 -20.51 -18.57 -0.58
C ASP A 307 -21.42 -17.51 -1.24
N ASN A 308 -21.55 -16.32 -0.65
CA ASN A 308 -22.32 -15.23 -1.20
C ASN A 308 -21.79 -14.82 -2.59
N GLU A 309 -22.67 -14.76 -3.59
CA GLU A 309 -22.33 -14.36 -4.96
C GLU A 309 -22.30 -12.83 -5.17
N GLY A 310 -22.67 -12.06 -4.15
CA GLY A 310 -22.69 -10.60 -4.16
C GLY A 310 -21.29 -9.99 -4.15
N ALA A 311 -21.14 -8.88 -4.87
CA ALA A 311 -20.02 -7.97 -4.73
C ALA A 311 -20.38 -6.87 -3.73
N GLY A 312 -19.39 -6.30 -3.04
CA GLY A 312 -19.61 -5.25 -2.05
C GLY A 312 -18.42 -4.31 -1.92
N GLN A 313 -18.61 -3.26 -1.13
CA GLN A 313 -17.59 -2.25 -0.88
C GLN A 313 -17.65 -1.60 0.51
N VAL A 314 -16.51 -1.04 0.91
CA VAL A 314 -16.36 -0.08 2.00
C VAL A 314 -15.75 1.20 1.43
N ASN A 315 -16.38 2.33 1.72
CA ASN A 315 -15.98 3.70 1.41
C ASN A 315 -15.84 4.07 -0.07
N ALA A 316 -16.21 3.20 -1.01
CA ALA A 316 -15.98 3.35 -2.46
C ALA A 316 -16.39 4.70 -3.04
N PHE A 317 -17.45 5.30 -2.50
CA PHE A 317 -18.04 6.50 -3.05
C PHE A 317 -17.49 7.80 -2.46
N PHE A 318 -16.87 7.78 -1.29
CA PHE A 318 -16.38 9.00 -0.65
C PHE A 318 -15.08 9.49 -1.27
N ARG A 319 -14.97 10.79 -1.46
CA ARG A 319 -13.76 11.49 -1.92
C ARG A 319 -13.54 12.74 -1.08
N TRP A 320 -12.30 13.19 -1.10
CA TRP A 320 -11.90 14.45 -0.49
C TRP A 320 -10.93 15.20 -1.40
N LYS A 321 -10.77 16.50 -1.12
CA LYS A 321 -9.68 17.32 -1.62
C LYS A 321 -9.27 18.31 -0.56
N THR A 322 -7.99 18.36 -0.22
CA THR A 322 -7.47 19.37 0.72
C THR A 322 -7.48 20.74 0.03
N LEU A 323 -8.12 21.72 0.66
CA LEU A 323 -8.26 23.09 0.16
C LEU A 323 -7.33 24.07 0.88
N ALA A 324 -7.13 23.88 2.18
CA ALA A 324 -6.21 24.67 2.97
C ALA A 324 -5.69 23.86 4.17
N ASP A 325 -4.42 24.02 4.49
CA ASP A 325 -3.80 23.50 5.72
C ASP A 325 -2.80 24.57 6.19
N THR A 326 -3.21 25.33 7.21
CA THR A 326 -2.48 26.47 7.77
C THR A 326 -2.42 26.32 9.28
N ALA A 327 -1.63 27.13 9.98
CA ALA A 327 -1.48 27.01 11.44
C ALA A 327 -2.79 27.04 12.24
N ASP A 328 -3.81 27.77 11.74
CA ASP A 328 -5.08 28.01 12.46
C ASP A 328 -6.32 27.47 11.72
N LYS A 329 -6.15 26.94 10.51
CA LYS A 329 -7.26 26.45 9.67
C LYS A 329 -6.87 25.23 8.85
N LEU A 330 -7.73 24.23 8.87
CA LEU A 330 -7.73 23.09 7.95
C LEU A 330 -9.07 23.05 7.21
N GLU A 331 -9.03 22.84 5.90
CA GLU A 331 -10.22 22.85 5.05
C GLU A 331 -10.15 21.72 4.01
N LEU A 332 -11.17 20.85 4.00
CA LEU A 332 -11.29 19.75 3.05
C LEU A 332 -12.64 19.84 2.32
N SER A 333 -12.60 19.78 0.99
CA SER A 333 -13.80 19.52 0.19
C SER A 333 -14.16 18.04 0.30
N LEU A 334 -15.35 17.72 0.79
CA LEU A 334 -15.87 16.35 0.89
C LEU A 334 -17.02 16.15 -0.12
N TYR A 335 -17.03 15.00 -0.79
CA TYR A 335 -18.09 14.66 -1.75
C TYR A 335 -18.19 13.16 -1.98
N LEU A 336 -19.35 12.74 -2.48
CA LEU A 336 -19.55 11.43 -3.09
C LEU A 336 -19.25 11.51 -4.58
N VAL A 337 -18.62 10.48 -5.14
CA VAL A 337 -18.57 10.31 -6.60
C VAL A 337 -19.99 10.20 -7.16
N SER A 338 -20.16 10.67 -8.39
CA SER A 338 -21.42 10.58 -9.14
C SER A 338 -21.28 9.64 -10.34
N SER A 339 -22.39 9.42 -11.05
CA SER A 339 -22.40 8.66 -12.31
C SER A 339 -21.62 9.34 -13.45
N LYS A 340 -21.21 10.61 -13.26
CA LYS A 340 -20.28 11.31 -14.16
C LYS A 340 -18.83 10.92 -13.89
N ASP A 341 -18.50 10.61 -12.64
CA ASP A 341 -17.13 10.33 -12.19
C ASP A 341 -16.79 8.84 -12.31
N VAL A 342 -17.75 7.96 -11.95
CA VAL A 342 -17.55 6.51 -11.95
C VAL A 342 -18.70 5.81 -12.68
N LYS A 343 -18.35 4.95 -13.64
CA LYS A 343 -19.30 4.01 -14.26
C LYS A 343 -19.26 2.70 -13.49
N THR A 344 -20.38 2.36 -12.86
CA THR A 344 -20.47 1.18 -12.00
C THR A 344 -21.87 0.56 -12.02
N ARG A 345 -21.95 -0.75 -11.78
CA ARG A 345 -23.19 -1.49 -11.52
C ARG A 345 -23.73 -1.28 -10.11
N PHE A 346 -22.93 -0.76 -9.19
CA PHE A 346 -23.36 -0.45 -7.84
C PHE A 346 -24.26 0.78 -7.83
N THR A 347 -25.25 0.78 -6.94
CA THR A 347 -26.07 1.96 -6.69
C THR A 347 -25.22 3.03 -6.02
N ILE A 348 -24.94 4.12 -6.74
CA ILE A 348 -24.29 5.30 -6.16
C ILE A 348 -25.31 6.03 -5.27
N PRO A 349 -25.06 6.20 -3.96
CA PRO A 349 -25.98 6.90 -3.08
C PRO A 349 -26.05 8.39 -3.42
N SER A 350 -27.25 8.99 -3.34
CA SER A 350 -27.43 10.45 -3.49
C SER A 350 -26.88 11.23 -2.29
N GLY A 351 -26.79 10.58 -1.13
CA GLY A 351 -26.10 11.05 0.06
C GLY A 351 -25.86 9.89 1.03
N ALA A 352 -24.82 10.01 1.86
CA ALA A 352 -24.45 9.03 2.87
C ALA A 352 -23.89 9.76 4.10
N THR A 353 -24.06 9.18 5.28
CA THR A 353 -23.40 9.70 6.49
C THR A 353 -22.12 8.93 6.77
N ALA A 354 -21.14 9.58 7.41
CA ALA A 354 -19.94 8.97 7.93
C ALA A 354 -19.36 9.83 9.05
N ASP A 355 -18.63 9.18 9.97
CA ASP A 355 -17.70 9.90 10.83
C ASP A 355 -16.48 10.26 9.98
N VAL A 356 -16.10 11.53 9.98
CA VAL A 356 -14.98 12.05 9.19
C VAL A 356 -13.82 12.38 10.11
N SER A 357 -12.78 11.57 10.06
CA SER A 357 -11.51 11.86 10.74
C SER A 357 -10.52 12.47 9.77
N VAL A 358 -9.67 13.39 10.23
CA VAL A 358 -8.62 13.98 9.38
C VAL A 358 -7.25 13.59 9.91
N ARG A 359 -6.39 13.11 9.00
CA ARG A 359 -5.04 12.63 9.29
C ARG A 359 -4.02 13.26 8.35
N ARG A 360 -2.73 13.12 8.66
CA ARG A 360 -1.61 13.70 7.90
C ARG A 360 -1.74 15.22 7.75
N ILE A 361 -2.22 15.88 8.80
CA ILE A 361 -2.28 17.35 8.86
C ILE A 361 -0.85 17.90 8.88
N GLN A 362 -0.55 18.84 7.99
CA GLN A 362 0.77 19.39 7.77
C GLN A 362 1.04 20.57 8.71
N ALA A 363 0.14 21.56 8.74
CA ALA A 363 0.38 22.84 9.40
C ALA A 363 -0.50 23.07 10.64
N MET A 364 -1.77 22.68 10.59
CA MET A 364 -2.71 22.86 11.73
C MET A 364 -2.44 21.83 12.84
N GLN A 365 -1.36 22.01 13.60
CA GLN A 365 -1.00 21.11 14.70
C GLN A 365 -2.02 21.19 15.84
N VAL A 366 -2.69 20.07 16.12
CA VAL A 366 -3.69 19.90 17.19
C VAL A 366 -3.19 18.88 18.20
N LYS A 367 -3.21 19.25 19.49
CA LYS A 367 -2.74 18.37 20.56
C LYS A 367 -3.84 17.39 21.00
N PRO A 368 -3.48 16.21 21.52
CA PRO A 368 -4.44 15.34 22.18
C PRO A 368 -5.25 16.10 23.24
N GLY A 369 -6.57 15.92 23.25
CA GLY A 369 -7.48 16.59 24.17
C GLY A 369 -7.78 18.06 23.85
N GLN A 370 -7.23 18.62 22.77
CA GLN A 370 -7.53 19.99 22.34
C GLN A 370 -8.89 20.06 21.65
N ALA A 371 -9.71 21.03 22.07
CA ALA A 371 -10.97 21.35 21.39
C ALA A 371 -10.69 22.18 20.13
N VAL A 372 -11.45 21.91 19.06
CA VAL A 372 -11.44 22.66 17.81
C VAL A 372 -12.89 22.90 17.37
N SER A 373 -13.13 24.01 16.70
CA SER A 373 -14.44 24.29 16.09
C SER A 373 -14.47 23.81 14.64
N TRP A 374 -15.65 23.45 14.15
CA TRP A 374 -15.82 23.01 12.77
C TRP A 374 -17.12 23.54 12.15
N SER A 375 -17.12 23.62 10.81
CA SER A 375 -18.32 23.89 10.01
C SER A 375 -18.37 23.03 8.75
N PHE A 376 -19.58 22.68 8.32
CA PHE A 376 -19.85 21.93 7.09
C PHE A 376 -21.22 22.34 6.51
N GLY A 377 -21.21 23.20 5.49
CA GLY A 377 -22.42 23.90 5.06
C GLY A 377 -22.97 24.78 6.19
N ASP A 378 -24.25 24.64 6.52
CA ASP A 378 -24.89 25.37 7.63
C ASP A 378 -24.66 24.72 9.01
N LEU A 379 -24.06 23.52 9.03
CA LEU A 379 -23.74 22.82 10.28
C LEU A 379 -22.48 23.40 10.90
N THR A 380 -22.50 23.56 12.23
CA THR A 380 -21.34 23.99 13.02
C THR A 380 -21.27 23.20 14.31
N GLY A 381 -20.08 23.10 14.89
CA GLY A 381 -19.90 22.43 16.18
C GLY A 381 -18.49 22.57 16.73
N SER A 382 -18.23 21.83 17.80
CA SER A 382 -16.91 21.67 18.40
C SER A 382 -16.67 20.20 18.70
N VAL A 383 -15.42 19.75 18.53
CA VAL A 383 -14.97 18.40 18.84
C VAL A 383 -13.62 18.47 19.54
N THR A 384 -13.31 17.43 20.32
CA THR A 384 -12.03 17.30 20.99
C THR A 384 -11.20 16.25 20.28
N ALA A 385 -9.95 16.59 19.95
CA ALA A 385 -9.00 15.63 19.37
C ALA A 385 -8.73 14.48 20.34
N ASP A 386 -8.65 13.26 19.81
CA ASP A 386 -8.46 12.06 20.64
C ASP A 386 -7.03 11.91 21.18
N ALA A 387 -6.72 10.77 21.81
CA ALA A 387 -5.41 10.50 22.40
C ALA A 387 -4.27 10.48 21.37
N GLU A 388 -4.56 10.26 20.08
CA GLU A 388 -3.60 10.34 18.97
C GLU A 388 -3.55 11.75 18.35
N GLY A 389 -4.36 12.70 18.84
CA GLY A 389 -4.50 14.03 18.26
C GLY A 389 -5.40 14.06 17.02
N VAL A 390 -6.17 13.00 16.76
CA VAL A 390 -7.02 12.89 15.57
C VAL A 390 -8.33 13.62 15.82
N ILE A 391 -8.68 14.51 14.89
CA ILE A 391 -9.94 15.25 14.88
C ILE A 391 -10.97 14.41 14.14
N THR A 392 -12.11 14.14 14.77
CA THR A 392 -13.23 13.40 14.17
C THR A 392 -14.52 14.18 14.30
N VAL A 393 -15.16 14.50 13.18
CA VAL A 393 -16.51 15.07 13.14
C VAL A 393 -17.51 13.95 12.87
N PRO A 394 -18.43 13.66 13.81
CA PRO A 394 -19.32 12.50 13.68
C PRO A 394 -20.49 12.77 12.73
N ASP A 395 -20.99 11.69 12.12
CA ASP A 395 -22.27 11.62 11.37
C ASP A 395 -22.48 12.74 10.33
N LEU A 396 -21.43 13.13 9.60
CA LEU A 396 -21.55 14.12 8.53
C LEU A 396 -22.26 13.52 7.32
N ARG A 397 -23.36 14.14 6.90
CA ARG A 397 -24.07 13.80 5.67
C ARG A 397 -23.34 14.41 4.46
N ILE A 398 -22.74 13.56 3.64
CA ILE A 398 -22.00 13.95 2.42
C ILE A 398 -22.86 13.59 1.20
N THR A 399 -22.85 14.46 0.18
CA THR A 399 -23.59 14.26 -1.08
C THR A 399 -22.65 14.33 -2.28
N SER A 400 -23.17 14.17 -3.50
CA SER A 400 -22.38 14.38 -4.72
C SER A 400 -22.03 15.85 -5.00
N VAL A 401 -22.65 16.81 -4.29
CA VAL A 401 -22.26 18.22 -4.34
C VAL A 401 -21.11 18.44 -3.36
N PRO A 402 -19.92 18.89 -3.83
CA PRO A 402 -18.81 19.17 -2.94
C PRO A 402 -19.14 20.25 -1.91
N ALA A 403 -18.82 19.98 -0.65
CA ALA A 403 -18.96 20.90 0.46
C ALA A 403 -17.67 20.93 1.30
N ALA A 404 -17.32 22.10 1.80
CA ALA A 404 -16.12 22.29 2.60
C ALA A 404 -16.38 21.94 4.08
N LEU A 405 -15.60 21.00 4.62
CA LEU A 405 -15.39 20.84 6.05
C LEU A 405 -14.26 21.78 6.46
N THR A 406 -14.59 22.80 7.24
CA THR A 406 -13.61 23.74 7.82
C THR A 406 -13.42 23.40 9.28
N ILE A 407 -12.17 23.30 9.73
CA ILE A 407 -11.78 23.14 11.13
C ILE A 407 -10.90 24.33 11.51
N LEU A 408 -11.22 24.96 12.65
CA LEU A 408 -10.51 26.11 13.20
C LEU A 408 -10.07 25.82 14.63
N ARG A 409 -8.84 26.23 14.94
CA ARG A 409 -8.21 26.01 16.23
C ARG A 409 -8.61 27.02 17.30
#